data_AF-A0A1V5AT40-F1
#
_entry.id   AF-A0A1V5AT40-F1
#
_cell.length_a   1.000
_cell.length_b   1.000
_cell.length_c   1.000
_cell.angle_alpha   90.00
_cell.angle_beta   90.00
_cell.angle_gamma   90.00
#
_symmetry.space_group_name_H-M   'P 1'
#
loop_
_entity.id
_entity.type
_entity.pdbx_description
1 polymer ?
#
loop_
_entity_poly.entity_id
_entity_poly.type
_entity_poly.pdbx_seq_one_letter_code
_entity_poly.pdbx_strand_id
1 'polypeptide(L)' 'MAENEFDPLLGKIIRIDTEHHKLPVFGKLIAVSDQFLTIERADGRITIIRRKAVLAADPVKNQIARID' A
#
# COMPACT_ATOMS: atom_id res chain seq x y z
N MET A 1 -17.96 -10.99 7.16
CA MET A 1 -16.91 -10.01 7.54
C MET A 1 -15.94 -10.00 6.38
N ALA A 2 -15.80 -8.87 5.67
CA ALA A 2 -14.91 -8.83 4.51
C ALA A 2 -13.48 -8.93 5.02
N GLU A 3 -12.83 -10.07 4.81
CA GLU A 3 -11.40 -10.23 5.02
C GLU A 3 -10.70 -9.28 4.05
N ASN A 4 -10.38 -8.08 4.53
CA ASN A 4 -9.61 -7.14 3.74
C ASN A 4 -8.18 -7.69 3.67
N GLU A 5 -7.83 -8.21 2.50
CA GLU A 5 -6.48 -8.60 2.04
C GLU A 5 -5.40 -7.54 2.33
N PHE A 6 -5.79 -6.27 2.56
CA PHE A 6 -4.93 -5.16 2.95
C PHE A 6 -4.80 -4.94 4.47
N ASP A 7 -5.65 -5.57 5.28
CA ASP A 7 -5.58 -5.53 6.74
C ASP A 7 -4.21 -5.96 7.30
N PRO A 8 -3.57 -7.06 6.84
CA PRO A 8 -2.22 -7.42 7.27
C PRO A 8 -1.12 -6.43 6.82
N LEU A 9 -1.45 -5.49 5.93
CA LEU A 9 -0.57 -4.43 5.45
C LEU A 9 -0.73 -3.13 6.25
N LEU A 10 -1.75 -3.03 7.10
CA LEU A 10 -2.00 -1.84 7.92
C LEU A 10 -0.80 -1.55 8.83
N GLY A 11 -0.34 -0.30 8.82
CA GLY A 11 0.83 0.18 9.56
C GLY A 11 2.18 -0.11 8.87
N LYS A 12 2.22 -0.86 7.77
CA LYS A 12 3.45 -1.17 7.03
C LYS A 12 3.67 -0.21 5.87
N ILE A 13 4.93 -0.03 5.49
CA ILE A 13 5.28 0.64 4.24
C ILE A 13 4.97 -0.32 3.10
N ILE A 14 4.11 0.10 2.19
CA ILE A 14 3.69 -0.66 1.03
C ILE A 14 4.02 0.09 -0.26
N ARG A 15 4.26 -0.68 -1.30
CA ARG A 15 4.33 -0.24 -2.68
C ARG A 15 2.98 -0.56 -3.31
N ILE A 16 2.31 0.46 -3.85
CA ILE A 16 1.05 0.31 -4.57
C ILE A 16 1.28 0.67 -6.03
N ASP A 17 1.02 -0.28 -6.93
CA ASP A 17 0.97 -0.03 -8.36
C ASP A 17 -0.49 0.24 -8.75
N THR A 18 -0.74 1.36 -9.44
CA THR A 18 -2.09 1.78 -9.84
C THR A 18 -2.20 1.90 -11.34
N GLU A 19 -3.35 1.54 -11.91
CA GLU A 19 -3.58 1.54 -13.37
C GLU A 19 -3.37 2.92 -14.02
N HIS A 20 -3.73 4.00 -13.31
CA HIS A 20 -3.64 5.36 -13.84
C HIS A 20 -2.28 6.03 -13.67
N HIS A 21 -1.35 5.46 -12.88
CA HIS A 21 -0.02 6.05 -12.68
C HIS A 21 1.08 5.14 -13.23
N LYS A 22 1.96 5.73 -14.05
CA LYS A 22 3.19 5.09 -14.53
C LYS A 22 4.19 4.75 -13.42
N LEU A 23 4.04 5.32 -12.23
CA LEU A 23 4.98 5.17 -11.12
C LEU A 23 4.28 4.56 -9.91
N PRO A 24 4.89 3.55 -9.28
CA PRO A 24 4.36 2.99 -8.03
C PRO A 24 4.36 4.03 -6.92
N VAL A 25 3.31 4.00 -6.10
CA VAL A 25 3.16 4.88 -4.95
C VAL A 25 3.67 4.15 -3.72
N PHE A 26 4.70 4.72 -3.11
CA PHE A 26 5.25 4.24 -1.83
C PHE A 26 4.69 5.07 -0.68
N GLY A 27 4.28 4.40 0.38
CA GLY A 27 3.80 5.02 1.60
C GLY A 27 3.44 4.01 2.68
N LYS A 28 3.30 4.48 3.92
CA LYS A 28 2.78 3.70 5.03
C LYS A 28 1.26 3.61 4.92
N LEU A 29 0.71 2.40 4.92
CA LEU A 29 -0.74 2.24 4.96
C LEU A 29 -1.24 2.60 6.37
N ILE A 30 -2.01 3.68 6.48
CA ILE A 30 -2.50 4.18 7.78
C ILE A 30 -3.98 3.86 8.01
N ALA A 31 -4.76 3.69 6.94
CA ALA A 31 -6.15 3.29 7.02
C ALA A 31 -6.59 2.52 5.78
N VAL A 32 -7.45 1.53 5.99
CA VAL A 32 -8.11 0.75 4.94
C VAL A 32 -9.60 0.91 5.11
N SER A 33 -10.27 1.28 4.03
CA SER A 33 -11.72 1.31 3.92
C SER A 33 -12.16 0.42 2.77
N ASP A 34 -13.45 0.11 2.71
CA ASP A 34 -14.01 -0.80 1.71
C ASP A 34 -13.65 -0.40 0.26
N GLN A 35 -13.63 0.91 -0.01
CA GLN A 35 -13.39 1.47 -1.33
C GLN A 35 -12.03 2.19 -1.48
N PHE A 36 -11.33 2.47 -0.38
CA PHE A 36 -10.17 3.37 -0.38
C PHE A 36 -9.04 2.87 0.52
N LEU A 37 -7.81 3.08 0.08
CA LEU A 37 -6.59 2.91 0.86
C LEU A 37 -6.02 4.29 1.17
N THR A 38 -5.77 4.57 2.44
CA THR A 38 -5.13 5.82 2.87
C THR A 38 -3.69 5.51 3.23
N ILE A 39 -2.77 6.13 2.50
CA ILE A 39 -1.34 5.98 2.73
C ILE A 39 -0.72 7.32 3.12
N GLU A 40 0.28 7.27 4.00
CA GLU A 40 1.14 8.39 4.35
C GLU A 40 2.46 8.24 3.60
N ARG A 41 2.81 9.21 2.75
CA ARG A 41 4.08 9.21 2.01
C ARG A 41 5.22 9.66 2.93
N ALA A 42 6.46 9.40 2.50
CA ALA A 42 7.65 9.79 3.26
C ALA A 42 7.75 11.31 3.54
N ASP A 43 7.12 12.14 2.71
CA ASP A 43 7.04 13.61 2.89
C ASP A 43 5.97 14.04 3.92
N GLY A 44 5.30 13.09 4.60
CA GLY A 44 4.20 13.36 5.52
C GLY A 44 2.86 13.64 4.83
N ARG A 45 2.81 13.62 3.49
CA ARG A 45 1.56 13.82 2.74
C ARG A 45 0.68 12.59 2.79
N ILE A 46 -0.60 12.80 3.06
CA ILE A 46 -1.63 11.76 2.98
C ILE A 46 -2.08 11.63 1.52
N THR A 47 -2.14 10.40 1.01
CA THR A 47 -2.66 10.08 -0.32
C THR A 47 -3.75 9.03 -0.19
N ILE A 48 -4.89 9.27 -0.82
CA ILE A 48 -6.03 8.36 -0.81
C ILE A 48 -6.12 7.72 -2.19
N ILE A 49 -6.08 6.39 -2.25
CA ILE A 49 -6.09 5.61 -3.48
C ILE A 49 -7.37 4.77 -3.50
N ARG A 50 -8.09 4.76 -4.63
CA ARG A 50 -9.25 3.89 -4.81
C ARG A 50 -8.80 2.45 -4.89
N ARG A 51 -9.40 1.55 -4.11
CA ARG A 51 -9.11 0.11 -4.13
C ARG A 51 -9.25 -0.48 -5.53
N LYS A 52 -10.27 -0.04 -6.29
CA LYS A 52 -10.48 -0.48 -7.69
C LYS A 52 -9.37 -0.08 -8.66
N ALA A 53 -8.56 0.92 -8.33
CA ALA A 53 -7.46 1.38 -9.17
C ALA A 53 -6.13 0.71 -8.80
N VAL A 54 -6.10 -0.10 -7.72
CA VAL A 54 -4.91 -0.81 -7.25
C VAL A 54 -4.77 -2.09 -8.08
N LEU A 55 -3.67 -2.19 -8.81
CA LEU A 55 -3.31 -3.39 -9.55
C LEU A 55 -2.56 -4.38 -8.67
N ALA A 56 -1.64 -3.87 -7.85
CA ALA A 56 -0.86 -4.66 -6.90
C ALA A 56 -0.51 -3.82 -5.68
N ALA A 57 -0.43 -4.46 -4.51
CA ALA A 57 0.04 -3.86 -3.29
C ALA A 57 0.94 -4.82 -2.53
N ASP A 58 2.23 -4.49 -2.45
CA ASP A 58 3.23 -5.33 -1.83
C ASP A 58 3.84 -4.61 -0.62
N PRO A 59 4.01 -5.29 0.52
CA PRO A 59 4.79 -4.74 1.62
C PRO A 59 6.23 -4.56 1.17
N VAL A 60 6.76 -3.35 1.37
CA VAL A 60 8.19 -3.07 1.19
C VAL A 60 8.91 -3.71 2.38
N LYS A 61 9.08 -5.03 2.33
CA LYS A 61 10.01 -5.71 3.22
C LYS A 61 11.40 -5.35 2.74
N ASN A 62 12.16 -4.70 3.62
CA ASN A 62 13.60 -4.59 3.49
C ASN A 62 14.13 -5.99 3.14
N GLN A 63 14.70 -6.13 1.95
CA GLN A 63 15.23 -7.37 1.42
C GLN A 63 16.44 -7.78 2.29
N ILE A 64 16.18 -8.53 3.34
CA ILE A 64 17.17 -9.34 4.04
C ILE A 64 16.62 -10.76 4.14
N ALA A 65 16.49 -11.41 2.99
CA ALA A 65 16.69 -12.85 2.91
C ALA A 65 18.05 -13.03 2.26
N ARG A 66 19.06 -12.89 3.12
CA ARG A 66 20.44 -13.33 2.91
C ARG A 66 20.36 -14.81 2.50
N ILE A 67 20.88 -15.11 1.32
CA ILE A 67 21.44 -16.39 0.90
C ILE A 67 21.91 -17.23 2.10
N ASP A 68 21.34 -18.41 2.26
CA ASP A 68 21.97 -19.60 2.84
C ASP A 68 21.74 -20.75 1.85
#